data_AF-M5BP26-F1
#
_entry.id   AF-M5BP26-F1
#
_cell.length_a   1.000
_cell.length_b   1.000
_cell.length_c   1.000
_cell.angle_alpha   90.00
_cell.angle_beta   90.00
_cell.angle_gamma   90.00
#
_symmetry.space_group_name_H-M   'P 1'
#
loop_
_entity.id
_entity.type
_entity.pdbx_description
1 polymer ?
#
loop_
_entity_poly.entity_id
_entity_poly.type
_entity_poly.pdbx_seq_one_letter_code
_entity_poly.pdbx_strand_id
1 'polypeptide(L)'
;MARTPRTAPQEDNIMAEARNLRNMVHTQTPLLGEENTPMHGPAEGGTGFESATPRHQVAFTPNPLATPRDGGAGPGATPRAGATPMRTPRDNLSINAEDGIMVGDTPREERLRAAAAQRGRRRREDEQTMTVEDMAERNARMKKLQEEEERKALERRSSVIKKDLPRPVHVDHERLSQVLREIPRPRDALFEAHKLIDNELVDLIQHDTIAHPLPGTPYPGGTASMYDIPEDEDIAAATLAVHVELSATLGIVGATPEEVKKGVILAAGQEDIDGEALSWARMRDTWAYDKNLKAWVDSSSLSSEDRVAGIAALIMEDRNSMTKEAAKAAKIEKKLNVTLGGYNVRSGVLAKRVKEAWAELQKVTIELESFSKLRITEQAAAPRRVEALKEEVERLERQERELQARFQDLSLAKEEVQGSIAVKEEQIMAEAEALNEAALAAAEA
;
A
#
# COMPACT_ATOMS: atom_id res chain seq x y z
N MET A 1 16.17 -64.57 -24.38
CA MET A 1 16.04 -63.62 -23.25
C MET A 1 16.12 -62.21 -23.79
N ALA A 2 15.00 -61.60 -24.16
CA ALA A 2 14.95 -60.19 -24.57
C ALA A 2 14.63 -59.35 -23.32
N ARG A 3 15.61 -58.55 -22.85
CA ARG A 3 15.39 -57.59 -21.77
C ARG A 3 14.64 -56.39 -22.34
N THR A 4 13.48 -56.08 -21.78
CA THR A 4 12.77 -54.83 -22.09
C THR A 4 13.64 -53.64 -21.63
N PRO A 5 13.78 -52.58 -22.43
CA PRO A 5 14.55 -51.40 -22.05
C PRO A 5 13.96 -50.76 -20.78
N ARG A 6 14.82 -50.42 -19.81
CA ARG A 6 14.42 -49.63 -18.63
C ARG A 6 14.08 -48.23 -19.09
N THR A 7 12.91 -47.73 -18.69
CA THR A 7 12.48 -46.34 -18.89
C THR A 7 13.47 -45.39 -18.21
N ALA A 8 13.78 -44.26 -18.86
CA ALA A 8 14.62 -43.21 -18.27
C ALA A 8 13.96 -42.64 -17.00
N PRO A 9 14.75 -42.28 -15.96
CA PRO A 9 14.21 -41.62 -14.77
C PRO A 9 13.61 -40.27 -15.17
N GLN A 10 12.32 -40.08 -14.89
CA GLN A 10 11.63 -38.82 -15.11
C GLN A 10 11.87 -37.90 -13.90
N GLU A 11 12.29 -36.66 -14.14
CA GLU A 11 12.52 -35.69 -13.08
C GLU A 11 11.20 -35.23 -12.46
N ASP A 12 11.21 -35.04 -11.14
CA ASP A 12 10.02 -34.75 -10.34
C ASP A 12 9.73 -33.24 -10.37
N ASN A 13 9.02 -32.79 -11.41
CA ASN A 13 8.79 -31.37 -11.71
C ASN A 13 8.20 -30.58 -10.53
N ILE A 14 7.32 -31.20 -9.75
CA ILE A 14 6.68 -30.58 -8.58
C ILE A 14 7.73 -30.27 -7.50
N MET A 15 8.69 -31.16 -7.27
CA MET A 15 9.75 -30.94 -6.29
C MET A 15 10.79 -29.93 -6.78
N ALA A 16 11.11 -29.91 -8.07
CA ALA A 16 11.97 -28.89 -8.66
C ALA A 16 11.35 -27.49 -8.54
N GLU A 17 10.06 -27.35 -8.83
CA GLU A 17 9.33 -26.09 -8.73
C GLU A 17 9.13 -25.63 -7.27
N ALA A 18 8.85 -26.56 -6.36
CA ALA A 18 8.78 -26.24 -4.93
C ALA A 18 10.12 -25.73 -4.39
N ARG A 19 11.25 -26.25 -4.87
CA ARG A 19 12.59 -25.74 -4.55
C ARG A 19 12.83 -24.36 -5.17
N ASN A 20 12.45 -24.16 -6.43
CA ASN A 20 12.57 -22.87 -7.10
C ASN A 20 11.72 -21.79 -6.41
N LEU A 21 10.47 -22.10 -6.03
CA LEU A 21 9.61 -21.21 -5.24
C LEU A 21 10.20 -20.89 -3.87
N ARG A 22 10.72 -21.90 -3.17
CA ARG A 22 11.39 -21.68 -1.89
C ARG A 22 12.60 -20.77 -2.03
N ASN A 23 13.40 -20.95 -3.09
CA ASN A 23 14.56 -20.11 -3.37
C ASN A 23 14.14 -18.68 -3.72
N MET A 24 13.10 -18.48 -4.54
CA MET A 24 12.55 -17.15 -4.85
C MET A 24 11.98 -16.42 -3.63
N VAL A 25 11.30 -17.14 -2.73
CA VAL A 25 10.73 -16.57 -1.50
C VAL A 25 11.82 -16.22 -0.49
N HIS A 26 12.95 -16.94 -0.48
CA HIS A 26 14.04 -16.68 0.46
C HIS A 26 15.02 -15.59 0.01
N THR A 27 15.06 -15.25 -1.27
CA THR A 27 15.93 -14.17 -1.76
C THR A 27 15.32 -12.79 -1.60
N GLN A 28 16.15 -11.84 -1.16
CA GLN A 28 15.76 -10.42 -1.11
C GLN A 28 15.47 -9.92 -2.53
N THR A 29 14.47 -9.05 -2.64
CA THR A 29 13.88 -8.58 -3.90
C THR A 29 14.95 -8.19 -4.95
N PRO A 30 14.76 -8.52 -6.24
CA PRO A 30 15.72 -8.26 -7.33
C PRO A 30 16.02 -6.76 -7.58
N LEU A 31 15.39 -5.87 -6.82
CA LEU A 31 15.56 -4.42 -6.86
C LEU A 31 16.92 -3.93 -6.33
N LEU A 32 17.69 -4.81 -5.67
CA LEU A 32 19.05 -4.51 -5.16
C LEU A 32 20.15 -4.84 -6.18
N GLY A 33 19.82 -5.47 -7.32
CA GLY A 33 20.75 -5.65 -8.44
C GLY A 33 21.80 -6.76 -8.29
N GLU A 34 21.59 -7.74 -7.40
CA GLU A 34 22.44 -8.93 -7.31
C GLU A 34 22.08 -9.99 -8.37
N GLU A 35 22.98 -10.96 -8.57
CA GLU A 35 22.87 -12.05 -9.55
C GLU A 35 21.60 -12.90 -9.31
N ASN A 36 20.82 -13.12 -10.38
CA ASN A 36 19.55 -13.86 -10.30
C ASN A 36 19.75 -15.27 -9.73
N THR A 37 18.78 -15.73 -8.93
CA THR A 37 18.80 -17.09 -8.37
C THR A 37 18.88 -18.15 -9.49
N PRO A 38 19.87 -19.06 -9.45
CA PRO A 38 19.94 -20.13 -10.44
C PRO A 38 18.72 -21.04 -10.29
N MET A 39 17.87 -21.08 -11.33
CA MET A 39 16.70 -21.94 -11.37
C MET A 39 17.10 -23.35 -11.78
N HIS A 40 16.60 -24.36 -11.08
CA HIS A 40 16.82 -25.75 -11.44
C HIS A 40 15.70 -26.22 -12.38
N GLY A 41 16.06 -26.60 -13.62
CA GLY A 41 15.16 -27.08 -14.66
C GLY A 41 15.50 -26.50 -16.04
N PRO A 42 14.94 -27.03 -17.14
CA PRO A 42 15.06 -26.39 -18.45
C PRO A 42 14.46 -24.98 -18.38
N ALA A 43 15.07 -24.01 -19.08
CA ALA A 43 14.72 -22.58 -19.04
C ALA A 43 13.25 -22.24 -19.40
N GLU A 44 12.45 -23.25 -19.76
CA GLU A 44 11.09 -23.15 -20.29
C GLU A 44 10.05 -24.05 -19.59
N GLY A 45 10.30 -24.69 -18.42
CA GLY A 45 9.40 -25.76 -17.94
C GLY A 45 8.83 -25.63 -16.52
N GLY A 46 7.55 -25.25 -16.40
CA GLY A 46 6.72 -25.26 -15.18
C GLY A 46 5.77 -26.46 -15.07
N THR A 47 4.71 -26.33 -14.25
CA THR A 47 3.65 -27.35 -13.96
C THR A 47 2.87 -27.93 -15.16
N GLY A 48 3.24 -27.65 -16.42
CA GLY A 48 2.59 -28.20 -17.61
C GLY A 48 1.33 -27.45 -18.08
N PHE A 49 1.12 -26.22 -17.59
CA PHE A 49 0.00 -25.32 -17.95
C PHE A 49 0.43 -24.11 -18.81
N GLU A 50 1.52 -24.21 -19.55
CA GLU A 50 2.05 -23.13 -20.40
C GLU A 50 1.16 -22.80 -21.62
N SER A 51 0.16 -23.65 -21.93
CA SER A 51 -0.76 -23.44 -23.06
C SER A 51 -2.22 -23.68 -22.65
N ALA A 52 -3.16 -23.22 -23.49
CA ALA A 52 -4.60 -23.39 -23.27
C ALA A 52 -5.05 -24.86 -23.13
N THR A 53 -4.21 -25.81 -23.55
CA THR A 53 -4.40 -27.24 -23.31
C THR A 53 -3.31 -27.78 -22.37
N PRO A 54 -3.67 -28.43 -21.24
CA PRO A 54 -2.70 -29.04 -20.34
C PRO A 54 -1.86 -30.11 -21.06
N ARG A 55 -0.55 -30.19 -20.77
CA ARG A 55 0.29 -31.30 -21.28
C ARG A 55 -0.20 -32.62 -20.70
N HIS A 56 -0.44 -33.60 -21.58
CA HIS A 56 -0.95 -34.91 -21.20
C HIS A 56 0.14 -35.74 -20.51
N GLN A 57 0.08 -35.83 -19.17
CA GLN A 57 0.95 -36.71 -18.41
C GLN A 57 0.37 -38.13 -18.46
N VAL A 58 1.08 -39.05 -19.12
CA VAL A 58 0.64 -40.45 -19.22
C VAL A 58 0.73 -41.09 -17.84
N ALA A 59 -0.40 -41.23 -17.15
CA ALA A 59 -0.49 -41.92 -15.88
C ALA A 59 -0.15 -43.41 -16.10
N PHE A 60 0.98 -43.85 -15.57
CA PHE A 60 1.36 -45.25 -15.62
C PHE A 60 0.60 -46.00 -14.53
N THR A 61 -0.26 -46.95 -14.89
CA THR A 61 -0.84 -47.91 -13.94
C THR A 61 0.28 -48.83 -13.46
N PRO A 62 0.74 -48.78 -12.20
CA PRO A 62 1.69 -49.76 -11.72
C PRO A 62 1.03 -51.14 -11.75
N ASN A 63 1.65 -52.08 -12.47
CA ASN A 63 1.20 -53.45 -12.58
C ASN A 63 1.05 -54.08 -11.17
N PRO A 64 -0.16 -54.48 -10.73
CA PRO A 64 -0.41 -54.93 -9.37
C PRO A 64 0.09 -56.35 -9.06
N LEU A 65 0.77 -57.04 -9.98
CA LEU A 65 1.26 -58.42 -9.80
C LEU A 65 2.71 -58.54 -9.34
N ALA A 66 3.35 -57.43 -8.95
CA ALA A 66 4.74 -57.46 -8.46
C ALA A 66 4.87 -56.72 -7.12
N THR A 67 4.33 -57.30 -6.04
CA THR A 67 4.69 -56.89 -4.67
C THR A 67 5.84 -57.74 -4.14
N PRO A 68 6.98 -57.13 -3.75
CA PRO A 68 8.02 -57.78 -2.95
C PRO A 68 7.44 -58.20 -1.59
N ARG A 69 7.81 -59.40 -1.17
CA ARG A 69 7.41 -60.04 0.08
C ARG A 69 8.40 -59.64 1.18
N ASP A 70 7.90 -58.94 2.20
CA ASP A 70 8.44 -58.79 3.56
C ASP A 70 7.31 -58.14 4.38
N GLY A 71 6.87 -58.54 5.58
CA GLY A 71 7.26 -59.52 6.57
C GLY A 71 6.59 -59.05 7.88
N GLY A 72 5.86 -59.92 8.59
CA GLY A 72 5.38 -59.65 9.96
C GLY A 72 3.87 -59.71 10.17
N ALA A 73 3.41 -60.86 10.67
CA ALA A 73 2.06 -61.12 11.12
C ALA A 73 1.82 -60.61 12.56
N GLY A 74 0.63 -60.05 12.80
CA GLY A 74 0.03 -59.87 14.13
C GLY A 74 -1.42 -60.39 14.09
N PRO A 75 -1.89 -61.19 15.07
CA PRO A 75 -3.09 -62.01 14.92
C PRO A 75 -4.34 -61.34 15.50
N GLY A 76 -5.47 -61.38 14.77
CA GLY A 76 -6.77 -61.05 15.36
C GLY A 76 -7.89 -60.79 14.38
N ALA A 77 -8.77 -61.79 14.23
CA ALA A 77 -10.13 -61.76 13.69
C ALA A 77 -10.35 -61.87 12.16
N THR A 78 -11.21 -62.86 11.86
CA THR A 78 -11.67 -63.45 10.61
C THR A 78 -12.87 -62.70 9.98
N PRO A 79 -13.29 -63.05 8.74
CA PRO A 79 -13.77 -62.12 7.73
C PRO A 79 -15.30 -62.09 7.56
N ARG A 80 -15.84 -61.05 6.92
CA ARG A 80 -17.10 -61.16 6.18
C ARG A 80 -17.16 -60.22 4.98
N ALA A 81 -17.46 -60.83 3.83
CA ALA A 81 -17.67 -60.23 2.53
C ALA A 81 -19.00 -59.45 2.43
N GLY A 82 -19.03 -58.42 1.60
CA GLY A 82 -20.22 -57.64 1.28
C GLY A 82 -19.92 -56.45 0.35
N ALA A 83 -19.87 -56.77 -0.94
CA ALA A 83 -19.74 -55.93 -2.13
C ALA A 83 -20.30 -54.48 -2.13
N THR A 84 -19.57 -53.64 -2.88
CA THR A 84 -19.92 -52.38 -3.59
C THR A 84 -20.10 -51.05 -2.81
N PRO A 85 -19.15 -50.09 -2.98
CA PRO A 85 -19.45 -48.67 -2.85
C PRO A 85 -19.80 -48.06 -4.23
N MET A 86 -21.05 -47.58 -4.28
CA MET A 86 -21.64 -46.57 -5.15
C MET A 86 -20.62 -45.67 -5.88
N ARG A 87 -20.54 -45.79 -7.21
CA ARG A 87 -21.21 -44.94 -8.22
C ARG A 87 -20.67 -43.51 -8.33
N THR A 88 -19.92 -43.32 -9.41
CA THR A 88 -19.70 -42.06 -10.12
C THR A 88 -21.02 -41.39 -10.50
N PRO A 89 -21.14 -40.05 -10.49
CA PRO A 89 -22.30 -39.36 -11.06
C PRO A 89 -22.29 -39.59 -12.57
N ARG A 90 -23.32 -40.28 -13.07
CA ARG A 90 -23.52 -40.52 -14.51
C ARG A 90 -24.48 -39.47 -15.07
N ASP A 91 -24.04 -38.96 -16.21
CA ASP A 91 -24.59 -37.98 -17.14
C ASP A 91 -26.12 -37.91 -17.29
N ASN A 92 -26.64 -36.67 -17.39
CA ASN A 92 -28.05 -36.32 -17.67
C ASN A 92 -28.30 -36.06 -19.17
N LEU A 93 -27.34 -36.34 -20.06
CA LEU A 93 -27.54 -36.40 -21.51
C LEU A 93 -27.76 -37.86 -21.94
N SER A 94 -28.95 -38.14 -22.45
CA SER A 94 -29.39 -39.42 -22.98
C SER A 94 -28.67 -39.78 -24.29
N ILE A 95 -27.37 -40.06 -24.24
CA ILE A 95 -26.54 -40.31 -25.44
C ILE A 95 -26.34 -41.79 -25.78
N ASN A 96 -26.74 -42.73 -24.91
CA ASN A 96 -26.74 -44.16 -25.26
C ASN A 96 -28.16 -44.72 -25.26
N ALA A 97 -28.90 -44.47 -26.34
CA ALA A 97 -30.05 -45.27 -26.71
C ALA A 97 -29.64 -46.13 -27.92
N GLU A 98 -29.32 -47.40 -27.67
CA GLU A 98 -29.30 -48.41 -28.72
C GLU A 98 -30.33 -49.49 -28.38
N ASP A 99 -31.01 -49.93 -29.44
CA ASP A 99 -32.26 -50.66 -29.47
C ASP A 99 -32.22 -52.03 -28.78
N GLY A 100 -33.26 -52.28 -27.98
CA GLY A 100 -33.52 -53.60 -27.39
C GLY A 100 -34.96 -53.68 -26.90
N ILE A 101 -35.84 -54.20 -27.76
CA ILE A 101 -37.25 -54.48 -27.46
C ILE A 101 -37.33 -55.52 -26.33
N MET A 102 -37.93 -55.17 -25.18
CA MET A 102 -38.68 -56.11 -24.33
C MET A 102 -39.64 -55.40 -23.37
N VAL A 103 -40.92 -55.49 -23.74
CA VAL A 103 -42.14 -55.68 -22.93
C VAL A 103 -42.01 -55.55 -21.40
N GLY A 104 -42.74 -54.58 -20.83
CA GLY A 104 -43.18 -54.60 -19.43
C GLY A 104 -43.27 -53.23 -18.75
N ASP A 105 -43.92 -52.22 -19.35
CA ASP A 105 -44.05 -50.89 -18.72
C ASP A 105 -44.85 -50.98 -17.41
N THR A 106 -44.21 -50.64 -16.30
CA THR A 106 -44.90 -50.50 -15.00
C THR A 106 -45.68 -49.17 -14.96
N PRO A 107 -46.84 -49.08 -14.27
CA PRO A 107 -47.64 -47.84 -14.20
C PRO A 107 -46.90 -46.59 -13.69
N ARG A 108 -45.73 -46.78 -13.07
CA ARG A 108 -44.84 -45.70 -12.61
C ARG A 108 -44.01 -45.11 -13.75
N GLU A 109 -43.60 -45.90 -14.73
CA GLU A 109 -42.84 -45.44 -15.91
C GLU A 109 -43.70 -44.62 -16.86
N GLU A 110 -44.98 -44.99 -17.01
CA GLU A 110 -45.92 -44.21 -17.82
C GLU A 110 -46.18 -42.82 -17.21
N ARG A 111 -46.29 -42.71 -15.87
CA ARG A 111 -46.38 -41.43 -15.16
C ARG A 111 -45.11 -40.58 -15.30
N LEU A 112 -43.93 -41.20 -15.27
CA LEU A 112 -42.66 -40.49 -15.45
C LEU A 112 -42.51 -39.98 -16.89
N ARG A 113 -42.93 -40.77 -17.89
CA ARG A 113 -42.94 -40.37 -19.30
C ARG A 113 -43.96 -39.25 -19.57
N ALA A 114 -45.14 -39.32 -18.97
CA ALA A 114 -46.15 -38.27 -19.03
C ALA A 114 -45.68 -36.97 -18.37
N ALA A 115 -45.03 -37.05 -17.20
CA ALA A 115 -44.45 -35.90 -16.52
C ALA A 115 -43.30 -35.27 -17.32
N ALA A 116 -42.46 -36.08 -17.97
CA ALA A 116 -41.39 -35.61 -18.86
C ALA A 116 -41.95 -34.94 -20.12
N ALA A 117 -43.03 -35.48 -20.71
CA ALA A 117 -43.72 -34.86 -21.85
C ALA A 117 -44.42 -33.55 -21.46
N GLN A 118 -45.00 -33.45 -20.26
CA GLN A 118 -45.55 -32.20 -19.72
C GLN A 118 -44.46 -31.15 -19.46
N ARG A 119 -43.29 -31.56 -18.96
CA ARG A 119 -42.12 -30.68 -18.81
C ARG A 119 -41.56 -30.22 -20.15
N GLY A 120 -41.56 -31.09 -21.16
CA GLY A 120 -41.18 -30.77 -22.53
C GLY A 120 -42.15 -29.80 -23.22
N ARG A 121 -43.47 -29.92 -22.94
CA ARG A 121 -44.48 -28.96 -23.42
C ARG A 121 -44.37 -27.61 -22.71
N ARG A 122 -44.20 -27.58 -21.38
CA ARG A 122 -43.95 -26.34 -20.62
C ARG A 122 -42.70 -25.62 -21.11
N ARG A 123 -41.61 -26.34 -21.39
CA ARG A 123 -40.40 -25.74 -22.00
C ARG A 123 -40.65 -25.11 -23.37
N ARG A 124 -41.52 -25.70 -24.20
CA ARG A 124 -41.89 -25.14 -25.52
C ARG A 124 -42.87 -23.97 -25.42
N GLU A 125 -43.71 -23.94 -24.39
CA GLU A 125 -44.59 -22.81 -24.08
C GLU A 125 -43.79 -21.62 -23.48
N ASP A 126 -42.80 -21.91 -22.63
CA ASP A 126 -41.90 -20.91 -22.04
C ASP A 126 -40.90 -20.31 -23.06
N GLU A 127 -40.62 -21.00 -24.17
CA GLU A 127 -39.78 -20.47 -25.28
C GLU A 127 -40.55 -19.51 -26.20
N GLN A 128 -41.89 -19.47 -26.17
CA GLN A 128 -42.70 -18.61 -27.04
C GLN A 128 -43.17 -17.28 -26.41
N THR A 129 -42.96 -17.05 -25.10
CA THR A 129 -43.31 -15.79 -24.42
C THR A 129 -42.13 -15.14 -23.69
N MET A 130 -40.91 -15.38 -24.16
CA MET A 130 -39.75 -14.58 -23.74
C MET A 130 -39.58 -13.44 -24.75
N THR A 131 -40.34 -12.35 -24.57
CA THR A 131 -39.84 -11.05 -25.00
C THR A 131 -38.48 -10.89 -24.33
N VAL A 132 -37.42 -10.87 -25.13
CA VAL A 132 -36.07 -10.56 -24.68
C VAL A 132 -36.09 -9.09 -24.26
N GLU A 133 -36.61 -8.83 -23.06
CA GLU A 133 -36.33 -7.59 -22.34
C GLU A 133 -34.81 -7.56 -22.14
N ASP A 134 -34.17 -6.49 -22.59
CA ASP A 134 -32.72 -6.31 -22.44
C ASP A 134 -32.36 -6.57 -20.98
N MET A 135 -31.31 -7.38 -20.73
CA MET A 135 -30.85 -7.65 -19.35
C MET A 135 -30.60 -6.35 -18.56
N ALA A 136 -30.31 -5.25 -19.27
CA ALA A 136 -30.20 -3.91 -18.74
C ALA A 136 -31.52 -3.35 -18.15
N GLU A 137 -32.67 -3.57 -18.79
CA GLU A 137 -33.97 -3.07 -18.34
C GLU A 137 -34.46 -3.79 -17.08
N ARG A 138 -34.27 -5.12 -17.03
CA ARG A 138 -34.58 -5.93 -15.84
C ARG A 138 -33.70 -5.52 -14.66
N ASN A 139 -32.40 -5.34 -14.91
CA ASN A 139 -31.47 -4.87 -13.88
C ASN A 139 -31.81 -3.45 -13.41
N ALA A 140 -32.20 -2.54 -14.32
CA ALA A 140 -32.62 -1.19 -13.96
C ALA A 140 -33.90 -1.16 -13.12
N ARG A 141 -34.88 -2.03 -13.42
CA ARG A 141 -36.10 -2.17 -12.62
C ARG A 141 -35.83 -2.75 -11.23
N MET A 142 -35.01 -3.80 -11.16
CA MET A 142 -34.58 -4.38 -9.88
C MET A 142 -33.79 -3.38 -9.05
N LYS A 143 -32.91 -2.60 -9.68
CA LYS A 143 -32.15 -1.55 -9.00
C LYS A 143 -33.05 -0.44 -8.46
N LYS A 144 -34.05 0.01 -9.22
CA LYS A 144 -35.03 1.01 -8.74
C LYS A 144 -35.82 0.50 -7.55
N LEU A 145 -36.27 -0.75 -7.57
CA LEU A 145 -36.95 -1.36 -6.43
C LEU A 145 -36.04 -1.44 -5.20
N GLN A 146 -34.78 -1.84 -5.39
CA GLN A 146 -33.78 -1.85 -4.32
C GLN A 146 -33.52 -0.44 -3.77
N GLU A 147 -33.34 0.56 -4.64
CA GLU A 147 -33.14 1.96 -4.23
C GLU A 147 -34.36 2.51 -3.46
N GLU A 148 -35.59 2.15 -3.86
CA GLU A 148 -36.81 2.51 -3.15
C GLU A 148 -36.93 1.82 -1.78
N GLU A 149 -36.61 0.52 -1.71
CA GLU A 149 -36.55 -0.25 -0.47
C GLU A 149 -35.48 0.30 0.47
N GLU A 150 -34.30 0.65 -0.04
CA GLU A 150 -33.21 1.27 0.71
C GLU A 150 -33.60 2.66 1.21
N ARG A 151 -34.30 3.47 0.39
CA ARG A 151 -34.81 4.77 0.82
C ARG A 151 -35.82 4.63 1.94
N LYS A 152 -36.79 3.71 1.81
CA LYS A 152 -37.75 3.41 2.88
C LYS A 152 -37.05 2.88 4.13
N ALA A 153 -36.05 2.01 3.98
CA ALA A 153 -35.26 1.51 5.09
C ALA A 153 -34.48 2.65 5.79
N LEU A 154 -33.91 3.60 5.03
CA LEU A 154 -33.28 4.80 5.58
C LEU A 154 -34.29 5.70 6.29
N GLU A 155 -35.49 5.87 5.74
CA GLU A 155 -36.59 6.64 6.34
C GLU A 155 -37.10 5.99 7.64
N ARG A 156 -37.07 4.66 7.76
CA ARG A 156 -37.42 3.94 8.99
C ARG A 156 -36.33 3.99 10.07
N ARG A 157 -35.10 4.37 9.74
CA ARG A 157 -34.03 4.51 10.74
C ARG A 157 -34.35 5.62 11.74
N SER A 158 -33.90 5.41 12.97
CA SER A 158 -34.00 6.41 14.03
C SER A 158 -33.30 7.72 13.62
N SER A 159 -33.79 8.82 14.17
CA SER A 159 -33.20 10.14 13.92
C SER A 159 -31.74 10.24 14.41
N VAL A 160 -31.40 9.46 15.44
CA VAL A 160 -30.07 9.37 16.04
C VAL A 160 -29.07 8.75 15.06
N ILE A 161 -29.47 7.71 14.34
CA ILE A 161 -28.66 7.09 13.28
C ILE A 161 -28.54 8.03 12.07
N LYS A 162 -29.66 8.62 11.62
CA LYS A 162 -29.66 9.54 10.47
C LYS A 162 -28.75 10.74 10.65
N LYS A 163 -28.65 11.25 11.88
CA LYS A 163 -27.84 12.43 12.25
C LYS A 163 -26.44 12.06 12.75
N ASP A 164 -26.12 10.77 12.80
CA ASP A 164 -24.90 10.21 13.39
C ASP A 164 -24.55 10.79 14.77
N LEU A 165 -25.56 10.89 15.63
CA LEU A 165 -25.37 11.34 17.00
C LEU A 165 -24.67 10.27 17.83
N PRO A 166 -23.99 10.63 18.95
CA PRO A 166 -23.35 9.67 19.84
C PRO A 166 -24.35 8.63 20.36
N ARG A 167 -24.00 7.35 20.23
CA ARG A 167 -24.81 6.20 20.64
C ARG A 167 -24.06 5.32 21.63
N PRO A 168 -24.74 4.66 22.58
CA PRO A 168 -24.12 3.69 23.46
C PRO A 168 -23.59 2.48 22.68
N VAL A 169 -22.41 1.98 23.04
CA VAL A 169 -21.82 0.76 22.44
C VAL A 169 -22.48 -0.50 22.99
N HIS A 170 -22.96 -0.45 24.24
CA HIS A 170 -23.67 -1.54 24.90
C HIS A 170 -24.80 -0.96 25.73
N VAL A 171 -25.97 -1.60 25.67
CA VAL A 171 -27.16 -1.20 26.41
C VAL A 171 -27.58 -2.39 27.27
N ASP A 172 -27.68 -2.15 28.58
CA ASP A 172 -28.29 -3.08 29.51
C ASP A 172 -29.78 -2.73 29.63
N HIS A 173 -30.62 -3.55 28.98
CA HIS A 173 -32.07 -3.31 28.85
C HIS A 173 -32.75 -3.22 30.22
N GLU A 174 -32.47 -4.19 31.10
CA GLU A 174 -33.10 -4.27 32.43
C GLU A 174 -32.72 -3.06 33.26
N ARG A 175 -31.43 -2.74 33.32
CA ARG A 175 -30.93 -1.61 34.09
C ARG A 175 -31.46 -0.28 33.58
N LEU A 176 -31.46 -0.05 32.26
CA LEU A 176 -31.96 1.20 31.69
C LEU A 176 -33.47 1.35 31.95
N SER A 177 -34.23 0.27 31.82
CA SER A 177 -35.66 0.27 32.12
C SER A 177 -35.94 0.59 33.60
N GLN A 178 -35.10 0.12 34.52
CA GLN A 178 -35.24 0.41 35.94
C GLN A 178 -34.94 1.88 36.24
N VAL A 179 -33.85 2.41 35.68
CA VAL A 179 -33.47 3.83 35.84
C VAL A 179 -34.59 4.75 35.37
N LEU A 180 -35.21 4.47 34.21
CA LEU A 180 -36.30 5.29 33.69
C LEU A 180 -37.56 5.27 34.58
N ARG A 181 -37.83 4.14 35.25
CA ARG A 181 -38.95 4.02 36.21
C ARG A 181 -38.72 4.77 37.51
N GLU A 182 -37.46 4.94 37.91
CA GLU A 182 -37.07 5.64 39.14
C GLU A 182 -37.10 7.17 38.97
N ILE A 183 -37.17 7.69 37.73
CA ILE A 183 -37.29 9.13 37.46
C ILE A 183 -38.60 9.64 38.06
N PRO A 184 -38.56 10.60 39.02
CA PRO A 184 -39.77 11.14 39.61
C PRO A 184 -40.55 11.95 38.56
N ARG A 185 -41.75 11.47 38.21
CA ARG A 185 -42.67 12.16 37.29
C ARG A 185 -44.02 12.46 37.98
N PRO A 186 -44.71 13.54 37.56
CA PRO A 186 -46.07 13.81 38.00
C PRO A 186 -47.00 12.62 37.70
N ARG A 187 -47.81 12.22 38.69
CA ARG A 187 -48.80 11.14 38.54
C ARG A 187 -50.09 11.68 37.92
N ASP A 188 -49.97 12.18 36.71
CA ASP A 188 -51.07 12.76 35.94
C ASP A 188 -51.66 11.72 34.98
N ALA A 189 -52.73 12.07 34.25
CA ALA A 189 -53.36 11.20 33.24
C ALA A 189 -52.37 10.71 32.16
N LEU A 190 -51.24 11.40 31.98
CA LEU A 190 -50.18 11.04 31.03
C LEU A 190 -49.15 10.05 31.59
N PHE A 191 -49.24 9.65 32.87
CA PHE A 191 -48.25 8.77 33.49
C PHE A 191 -48.12 7.41 32.78
N GLU A 192 -49.25 6.81 32.38
CA GLU A 192 -49.26 5.55 31.64
C GLU A 192 -48.67 5.71 30.23
N ALA A 193 -48.97 6.83 29.55
CA ALA A 193 -48.41 7.14 28.25
C ALA A 193 -46.88 7.33 28.32
N HIS A 194 -46.37 8.02 29.35
CA HIS A 194 -44.93 8.16 29.58
C HIS A 194 -44.24 6.80 29.78
N LYS A 195 -44.88 5.87 30.50
CA LYS A 195 -44.33 4.53 30.69
C LYS A 195 -44.22 3.75 29.38
N LEU A 196 -45.20 3.89 28.48
CA LEU A 196 -45.13 3.30 27.14
C LEU A 196 -43.99 3.90 26.32
N ILE A 197 -43.84 5.23 26.35
CA ILE A 197 -42.73 5.93 25.69
C ILE A 197 -41.38 5.46 26.22
N ASP A 198 -41.24 5.29 27.53
CA ASP A 198 -39.99 4.82 28.15
C ASP A 198 -39.63 3.40 27.70
N ASN A 199 -40.61 2.49 27.62
CA ASN A 199 -40.35 1.12 27.14
C ASN A 199 -39.92 1.12 25.67
N GLU A 200 -40.67 1.83 24.81
CA GLU A 200 -40.33 1.97 23.38
C GLU A 200 -38.95 2.59 23.18
N LEU A 201 -38.58 3.57 24.01
CA LEU A 201 -37.26 4.19 23.97
C LEU A 201 -36.15 3.17 24.25
N VAL A 202 -36.30 2.31 25.26
CA VAL A 202 -35.31 1.27 25.59
C VAL A 202 -35.21 0.27 24.45
N ASP A 203 -36.34 -0.19 23.92
CA ASP A 203 -36.39 -1.18 22.85
C ASP A 203 -35.79 -0.63 21.54
N LEU A 204 -36.08 0.63 21.20
CA LEU A 204 -35.50 1.31 20.04
C LEU A 204 -33.99 1.52 20.18
N ILE A 205 -33.51 1.92 21.37
CA ILE A 205 -32.07 2.06 21.63
C ILE A 205 -31.37 0.71 21.49
N GLN A 206 -31.97 -0.37 22.02
CA GLN A 206 -31.42 -1.71 21.88
C GLN A 206 -31.40 -2.15 20.41
N HIS A 207 -32.48 -1.93 19.67
CA HIS A 207 -32.54 -2.18 18.22
C HIS A 207 -31.40 -1.49 17.49
N ASP A 208 -31.18 -0.21 17.75
CA ASP A 208 -30.14 0.57 17.08
C ASP A 208 -28.73 0.01 17.37
N THR A 209 -28.46 -0.45 18.59
CA THR A 209 -27.16 -1.08 18.92
C THR A 209 -26.94 -2.42 18.23
N ILE A 210 -28.00 -3.19 17.95
CA ILE A 210 -27.94 -4.51 17.33
C ILE A 210 -27.91 -4.40 15.80
N ALA A 211 -28.83 -3.61 15.23
CA ALA A 211 -28.98 -3.41 13.79
C ALA A 211 -27.86 -2.54 13.20
N HIS A 212 -27.36 -1.57 13.98
CA HIS A 212 -26.32 -0.62 13.57
C HIS A 212 -25.17 -0.57 14.59
N PRO A 213 -24.39 -1.67 14.73
CA PRO A 213 -23.36 -1.79 15.74
C PRO A 213 -22.18 -0.83 15.52
N LEU A 214 -21.71 -0.22 16.61
CA LEU A 214 -20.48 0.57 16.65
C LEU A 214 -19.23 -0.34 16.82
N PRO A 215 -18.03 0.12 16.43
CA PRO A 215 -16.80 -0.63 16.69
C PRO A 215 -16.62 -0.93 18.19
N GLY A 216 -16.51 -2.21 18.54
CA GLY A 216 -16.39 -2.65 19.93
C GLY A 216 -17.69 -3.18 20.55
N THR A 217 -18.79 -3.26 19.80
CA THR A 217 -20.00 -3.97 20.24
C THR A 217 -19.74 -5.47 20.40
N PRO A 218 -20.44 -6.14 21.34
CA PRO A 218 -20.44 -7.60 21.41
C PRO A 218 -21.24 -8.25 20.28
N TYR A 219 -22.15 -7.51 19.63
CA TYR A 219 -22.98 -8.01 18.55
C TYR A 219 -22.23 -7.96 17.21
N PRO A 220 -22.13 -9.08 16.48
CA PRO A 220 -21.58 -9.09 15.13
C PRO A 220 -22.54 -8.37 14.16
N GLY A 221 -21.98 -7.70 13.16
CA GLY A 221 -22.76 -7.06 12.10
C GLY A 221 -23.66 -8.07 11.38
N GLY A 222 -24.96 -7.75 11.28
CA GLY A 222 -25.98 -8.63 10.68
C GLY A 222 -26.85 -9.39 11.68
N THR A 223 -26.72 -9.12 12.98
CA THR A 223 -27.68 -9.61 13.97
C THR A 223 -29.03 -8.91 13.76
N ALA A 224 -30.11 -9.67 13.54
CA ALA A 224 -31.44 -9.12 13.43
C ALA A 224 -31.97 -8.76 14.83
N SER A 225 -32.41 -7.53 15.01
CA SER A 225 -33.14 -7.12 16.21
C SER A 225 -34.55 -7.70 16.20
N MET A 226 -35.11 -7.98 17.38
CA MET A 226 -36.50 -8.43 17.55
C MET A 226 -37.50 -7.28 17.67
N TYR A 227 -37.04 -6.04 17.53
CA TYR A 227 -37.91 -4.86 17.60
C TYR A 227 -38.89 -4.84 16.42
N ASP A 228 -40.15 -4.66 16.75
CA ASP A 228 -41.23 -4.57 15.77
C ASP A 228 -41.39 -3.11 15.34
N ILE A 229 -41.04 -2.81 14.10
CA ILE A 229 -41.11 -1.43 13.58
C ILE A 229 -42.58 -1.14 13.25
N PRO A 230 -43.18 -0.08 13.81
CA PRO A 230 -44.56 0.31 13.50
C PRO A 230 -44.77 0.58 12.01
N GLU A 231 -46.01 0.44 11.53
CA GLU A 231 -46.34 0.69 10.13
C GLU A 231 -46.09 2.15 9.73
N ASP A 232 -45.65 2.36 8.47
CA ASP A 232 -45.30 3.69 7.98
C ASP A 232 -46.50 4.67 8.01
N GLU A 233 -47.72 4.16 7.85
CA GLU A 233 -48.96 4.96 7.91
C GLU A 233 -49.23 5.48 9.33
N ASP A 234 -49.03 4.65 10.35
CA ASP A 234 -49.19 5.02 11.76
C ASP A 234 -48.14 6.05 12.19
N ILE A 235 -46.89 5.86 11.76
CA ILE A 235 -45.81 6.82 12.02
C ILE A 235 -46.13 8.18 11.38
N ALA A 236 -46.64 8.19 10.14
CA ALA A 236 -47.02 9.42 9.45
C ALA A 236 -48.20 10.13 10.16
N ALA A 237 -49.22 9.39 10.57
CA ALA A 237 -50.36 9.92 11.32
C ALA A 237 -49.94 10.49 12.68
N ALA A 238 -49.09 9.77 13.43
CA ALA A 238 -48.57 10.22 14.71
C ALA A 238 -47.69 11.47 14.56
N THR A 239 -46.82 11.51 13.54
CA THR A 239 -45.97 12.68 13.26
C THR A 239 -46.82 13.90 12.92
N LEU A 240 -47.91 13.72 12.16
CA LEU A 240 -48.84 14.80 11.86
C LEU A 240 -49.58 15.28 13.11
N ALA A 241 -50.04 14.37 13.97
CA ALA A 241 -50.71 14.73 15.22
C ALA A 241 -49.80 15.56 16.15
N VAL A 242 -48.55 15.11 16.34
CA VAL A 242 -47.54 15.85 17.11
C VAL A 242 -47.26 17.21 16.48
N HIS A 243 -47.16 17.29 15.15
CA HIS A 243 -46.96 18.55 14.44
C HIS A 243 -48.13 19.53 14.65
N VAL A 244 -49.37 19.06 14.59
CA VAL A 244 -50.57 19.88 14.82
C VAL A 244 -50.58 20.41 16.25
N GLU A 245 -50.39 19.56 17.25
CA GLU A 245 -50.34 19.97 18.66
C GLU A 245 -49.22 20.97 18.93
N LEU A 246 -48.01 20.70 18.42
CA LEU A 246 -46.84 21.57 18.61
C LEU A 246 -47.00 22.92 17.88
N SER A 247 -47.60 22.91 16.69
CA SER A 247 -47.90 24.16 15.97
C SER A 247 -48.95 24.99 16.70
N ALA A 248 -49.94 24.35 17.35
CA ALA A 248 -50.96 25.01 18.14
C ALA A 248 -50.39 25.59 19.44
N THR A 249 -49.48 24.88 20.13
CA THR A 249 -48.82 25.41 21.34
C THR A 249 -47.91 26.60 21.05
N LEU A 250 -47.24 26.60 19.89
CA LEU A 250 -46.43 27.74 19.43
C LEU A 250 -47.26 28.89 18.84
N GLY A 251 -48.57 28.70 18.65
CA GLY A 251 -49.47 29.70 18.06
C GLY A 251 -49.30 29.91 16.56
N ILE A 252 -48.66 28.97 15.84
CA ILE A 252 -48.37 29.07 14.40
C ILE A 252 -49.26 28.06 13.64
N VAL A 253 -50.48 28.49 13.29
CA VAL A 253 -51.45 27.63 12.58
C VAL A 253 -51.03 27.44 11.12
N GLY A 254 -50.94 26.18 10.67
CA GLY A 254 -50.61 25.85 9.26
C GLY A 254 -49.11 25.91 8.93
N ALA A 255 -48.24 25.93 9.94
CA ALA A 255 -46.81 25.97 9.78
C ALA A 255 -46.26 24.73 9.06
N THR A 256 -45.23 24.93 8.23
CA THR A 256 -44.41 23.84 7.70
C THR A 256 -43.58 23.19 8.82
N PRO A 257 -43.15 21.92 8.68
CA PRO A 257 -42.29 21.27 9.68
C PRO A 257 -41.02 22.04 10.03
N GLU A 258 -40.47 22.79 9.06
CA GLU A 258 -39.28 23.63 9.29
C GLU A 258 -39.58 24.89 10.11
N GLU A 259 -40.75 25.49 9.94
CA GLU A 259 -41.18 26.67 10.71
C GLU A 259 -41.48 26.30 12.15
N VAL A 260 -42.16 25.17 12.38
CA VAL A 260 -42.37 24.63 13.74
C VAL A 260 -41.03 24.34 14.41
N LYS A 261 -40.09 23.70 13.70
CA LYS A 261 -38.75 23.44 14.23
C LYS A 261 -38.01 24.72 14.61
N LYS A 262 -38.08 25.77 13.79
CA LYS A 262 -37.49 27.09 14.11
C LYS A 262 -38.19 27.73 15.32
N GLY A 263 -39.51 27.63 15.41
CA GLY A 263 -40.31 28.10 16.54
C GLY A 263 -39.91 27.41 17.85
N VAL A 264 -39.74 26.09 17.84
CA VAL A 264 -39.24 25.34 19.01
C VAL A 264 -37.83 25.77 19.40
N ILE A 265 -36.92 25.94 18.43
CA ILE A 265 -35.54 26.38 18.72
C ILE A 265 -35.53 27.78 19.34
N LEU A 266 -36.38 28.68 18.86
CA LEU A 266 -36.52 30.03 19.42
C LEU A 266 -37.12 30.00 20.83
N ALA A 267 -38.15 29.17 21.06
CA ALA A 267 -38.74 28.99 22.38
C ALA A 267 -37.77 28.35 23.38
N ALA A 268 -37.03 27.32 22.96
CA ALA A 268 -35.98 26.68 23.77
C ALA A 268 -34.79 27.61 24.03
N GLY A 269 -34.48 28.54 23.12
CA GLY A 269 -33.46 29.57 23.31
C GLY A 269 -33.88 30.72 24.22
N GLN A 270 -35.17 30.81 24.58
CA GLN A 270 -35.69 31.78 25.56
C GLN A 270 -35.71 31.23 26.99
N GLU A 271 -35.61 29.91 27.16
CA GLU A 271 -35.35 29.33 28.47
C GLU A 271 -33.89 29.57 28.83
N ASP A 272 -33.65 30.25 29.97
CA ASP A 272 -32.33 30.37 30.59
C ASP A 272 -31.90 28.99 31.11
N ILE A 273 -31.54 28.10 30.19
CA ILE A 273 -30.93 26.82 30.52
C ILE A 273 -29.53 27.16 31.03
N ASP A 274 -29.26 26.87 32.31
CA ASP A 274 -27.91 26.93 32.86
C ASP A 274 -27.04 25.88 32.15
N GLY A 275 -26.50 26.28 31.00
CA GLY A 275 -25.63 25.45 30.17
C GLY A 275 -24.35 25.05 30.89
N GLU A 276 -24.03 25.72 32.00
CA GLU A 276 -22.91 25.35 32.86
C GLU A 276 -23.27 24.17 33.77
N ALA A 277 -24.48 24.14 34.35
CA ALA A 277 -24.98 23.01 35.15
C ALA A 277 -25.25 21.74 34.32
N LEU A 278 -25.70 21.89 33.07
CA LEU A 278 -25.96 20.79 32.13
C LEU A 278 -24.75 20.40 31.27
N SER A 279 -23.59 21.01 31.50
CA SER A 279 -22.36 20.65 30.79
C SER A 279 -21.89 19.27 31.21
N TRP A 280 -21.69 18.38 30.24
CA TRP A 280 -21.09 17.06 30.46
C TRP A 280 -19.76 17.14 31.22
N ALA A 281 -18.99 18.22 31.04
CA ALA A 281 -17.74 18.43 31.75
C ALA A 281 -17.94 18.51 33.28
N ARG A 282 -18.99 19.20 33.76
CA ARG A 282 -19.30 19.27 35.19
C ARG A 282 -19.95 17.98 35.70
N MET A 283 -20.86 17.40 34.93
CA MET A 283 -21.51 16.13 35.31
C MET A 283 -20.50 14.99 35.45
N ARG A 284 -19.48 14.92 34.58
CA ARG A 284 -18.44 13.90 34.65
C ARG A 284 -17.69 13.93 35.99
N ASP A 285 -17.38 15.11 36.50
CA ASP A 285 -16.63 15.25 37.77
C ASP A 285 -17.43 14.75 38.97
N THR A 286 -18.76 14.71 38.86
CA THR A 286 -19.63 14.14 39.89
C THR A 286 -19.66 12.62 39.87
N TRP A 287 -19.14 11.95 38.83
CA TRP A 287 -19.23 10.51 38.67
C TRP A 287 -17.92 9.82 39.06
N ALA A 288 -18.03 8.66 39.70
CA ALA A 288 -16.92 7.78 40.01
C ALA A 288 -17.24 6.34 39.58
N TYR A 289 -16.21 5.61 39.18
CA TYR A 289 -16.36 4.23 38.77
C TYR A 289 -16.37 3.31 39.99
N ASP A 290 -17.43 2.51 40.14
CA ASP A 290 -17.47 1.45 41.14
C ASP A 290 -16.93 0.15 40.54
N LYS A 291 -15.91 -0.41 41.18
CA LYS A 291 -15.29 -1.67 40.81
C LYS A 291 -16.24 -2.87 40.93
N ASN A 292 -17.13 -2.87 41.92
CA ASN A 292 -18.02 -4.00 42.21
C ASN A 292 -19.17 -4.07 41.22
N LEU A 293 -19.86 -2.93 41.03
CA LEU A 293 -20.95 -2.79 40.05
C LEU A 293 -20.45 -2.64 38.61
N LYS A 294 -19.13 -2.44 38.42
CA LYS A 294 -18.49 -2.17 37.11
C LYS A 294 -19.20 -1.07 36.34
N ALA A 295 -19.56 0.00 37.03
CA ALA A 295 -20.39 1.05 36.49
C ALA A 295 -20.03 2.41 37.06
N TRP A 296 -20.38 3.45 36.32
CA TRP A 296 -20.29 4.82 36.79
C TRP A 296 -21.49 5.12 37.69
N VAL A 297 -21.20 5.61 38.90
CA VAL A 297 -22.18 5.99 39.92
C VAL A 297 -21.79 7.38 40.44
N ASP A 298 -22.70 8.07 41.12
CA ASP A 298 -22.39 9.33 41.78
C ASP A 298 -21.25 9.16 42.80
N SER A 299 -20.28 10.07 42.75
CA SER A 299 -19.12 10.12 43.64
C SER A 299 -19.50 10.29 45.11
N SER A 300 -20.68 10.86 45.40
CA SER A 300 -21.22 11.05 46.75
C SER A 300 -21.75 9.75 47.37
N SER A 301 -22.16 8.77 46.56
CA SER A 301 -22.65 7.48 47.07
C SER A 301 -21.53 6.49 47.41
N LEU A 302 -20.28 6.81 47.04
CA LEU A 302 -19.12 5.93 47.24
C LEU A 302 -18.19 6.46 48.35
N SER A 303 -17.64 5.54 49.12
CA SER A 303 -16.60 5.87 50.09
C SER A 303 -15.31 6.30 49.38
N SER A 304 -14.44 7.04 50.08
CA SER A 304 -13.15 7.43 49.48
C SER A 304 -12.27 6.25 49.12
N GLU A 305 -12.38 5.13 49.85
CA GLU A 305 -11.64 3.90 49.57
C GLU A 305 -12.14 3.21 48.30
N ASP A 306 -13.46 3.12 48.12
CA ASP A 306 -14.08 2.53 46.93
C ASP A 306 -13.79 3.34 45.67
N ARG A 307 -13.74 4.69 45.78
CA ARG A 307 -13.32 5.56 44.67
C ARG A 307 -11.89 5.28 44.24
N VAL A 308 -10.96 5.13 45.19
CA VAL A 308 -9.56 4.78 44.88
C VAL A 308 -9.48 3.39 44.26
N ALA A 309 -10.24 2.42 44.77
CA ALA A 309 -10.30 1.08 44.20
C ALA A 309 -10.86 1.05 42.77
N GLY A 310 -11.85 1.89 42.48
CA GLY A 310 -12.43 2.10 41.16
C GLY A 310 -11.44 2.68 40.16
N ILE A 311 -10.76 3.78 40.53
CA ILE A 311 -9.71 4.39 39.71
C ILE A 311 -8.57 3.39 39.46
N ALA A 312 -8.15 2.65 40.48
CA ALA A 312 -7.13 1.61 40.33
C ALA A 312 -7.55 0.51 39.34
N ALA A 313 -8.84 0.13 39.34
CA ALA A 313 -9.38 -0.84 38.38
C ALA A 313 -9.34 -0.32 36.93
N LEU A 314 -9.74 0.94 36.71
CA LEU A 314 -9.65 1.58 35.39
C LEU A 314 -8.20 1.65 34.88
N ILE A 315 -7.26 2.06 35.73
CA ILE A 315 -5.84 2.10 35.38
C ILE A 315 -5.31 0.70 35.00
N MET A 316 -5.76 -0.35 35.69
CA MET A 316 -5.39 -1.73 35.35
C MET A 316 -5.98 -2.17 34.00
N GLU A 317 -7.23 -1.79 33.71
CA GLU A 317 -7.87 -2.05 32.42
C GLU A 317 -7.14 -1.33 31.27
N ASP A 318 -6.81 -0.06 31.45
CA ASP A 318 -6.04 0.73 30.48
C ASP A 318 -4.66 0.13 30.23
N ARG A 319 -3.96 -0.32 31.29
CA ARG A 319 -2.67 -1.04 31.15
C ARG A 319 -2.81 -2.33 30.37
N ASN A 320 -3.89 -3.08 30.58
CA ASN A 320 -4.17 -4.31 29.83
C ASN A 320 -4.49 -4.01 28.35
N SER A 321 -5.23 -2.94 28.06
CA SER A 321 -5.49 -2.49 26.70
C SER A 321 -4.21 -2.01 26.02
N MET A 322 -3.40 -1.19 26.70
CA MET A 322 -2.10 -0.71 26.22
C MET A 322 -1.16 -1.86 25.87
N THR A 323 -1.05 -2.89 26.72
CA THR A 323 -0.20 -4.05 26.43
C THR A 323 -0.67 -4.85 25.23
N LYS A 324 -1.99 -5.06 25.06
CA LYS A 324 -2.58 -5.71 23.88
C LYS A 324 -2.34 -4.91 22.61
N GLU A 325 -2.55 -3.60 22.65
CA GLU A 325 -2.34 -2.71 21.50
C GLU A 325 -0.87 -2.57 21.14
N ALA A 326 0.03 -2.41 22.11
CA ALA A 326 1.46 -2.40 21.89
C ALA A 326 1.94 -3.70 21.22
N ALA A 327 1.41 -4.86 21.65
CA ALA A 327 1.72 -6.14 21.01
C ALA A 327 1.21 -6.23 19.56
N LYS A 328 0.03 -5.64 19.25
CA LYS A 328 -0.49 -5.55 17.88
C LYS A 328 0.33 -4.58 17.04
N ALA A 329 0.65 -3.40 17.56
CA ALA A 329 1.49 -2.40 16.92
C ALA A 329 2.87 -2.97 16.59
N ALA A 330 3.54 -3.61 17.54
CA ALA A 330 4.83 -4.26 17.31
C ALA A 330 4.79 -5.34 16.21
N LYS A 331 3.68 -6.09 16.09
CA LYS A 331 3.50 -7.05 14.99
C LYS A 331 3.34 -6.35 13.63
N ILE A 332 2.57 -5.26 13.59
CA ILE A 332 2.36 -4.46 12.39
C ILE A 332 3.66 -3.76 11.98
N GLU A 333 4.39 -3.17 12.92
CA GLU A 333 5.70 -2.55 12.71
C GLU A 333 6.71 -3.55 12.16
N LYS A 334 6.76 -4.78 12.67
CA LYS A 334 7.62 -5.83 12.11
C LYS A 334 7.28 -6.14 10.66
N LYS A 335 5.98 -6.24 10.31
CA LYS A 335 5.52 -6.45 8.92
C LYS A 335 5.84 -5.26 8.03
N LEU A 336 5.63 -4.04 8.52
CA LEU A 336 5.97 -2.80 7.83
C LEU A 336 7.48 -2.69 7.60
N ASN A 337 8.30 -3.08 8.58
CA ASN A 337 9.74 -3.04 8.43
C ASN A 337 10.24 -4.05 7.39
N VAL A 338 9.65 -5.25 7.31
CA VAL A 338 9.98 -6.21 6.25
C VAL A 338 9.58 -5.71 4.86
N THR A 339 8.41 -5.07 4.74
CA THR A 339 7.87 -4.61 3.45
C THR A 339 8.47 -3.28 2.99
N LEU A 340 8.63 -2.32 3.89
CA LEU A 340 9.05 -0.94 3.61
C LEU A 340 10.49 -0.64 4.02
N GLY A 341 11.13 -1.45 4.85
CA GLY A 341 12.50 -1.20 5.33
C GLY A 341 13.51 -1.09 4.19
N GLY A 342 13.45 -2.00 3.22
CA GLY A 342 14.29 -1.94 2.01
C GLY A 342 14.03 -0.69 1.16
N TYR A 343 12.77 -0.30 1.00
CA TYR A 343 12.40 0.92 0.28
C TYR A 343 12.89 2.18 1.00
N ASN A 344 12.82 2.22 2.34
CA ASN A 344 13.35 3.32 3.15
C ASN A 344 14.86 3.46 3.00
N VAL A 345 15.61 2.35 3.05
CA VAL A 345 17.07 2.36 2.83
C VAL A 345 17.39 2.84 1.41
N ARG A 346 16.70 2.31 0.39
CA ARG A 346 16.90 2.74 -1.01
C ARG A 346 16.59 4.21 -1.22
N SER A 347 15.51 4.70 -0.62
CA SER A 347 15.14 6.12 -0.64
C SER A 347 16.23 6.99 -0.01
N GLY A 348 16.77 6.59 1.14
CA GLY A 348 17.88 7.28 1.79
C GLY A 348 19.15 7.32 0.93
N VAL A 349 19.52 6.21 0.29
CA VAL A 349 20.67 6.12 -0.63
C VAL A 349 20.47 7.02 -1.84
N LEU A 350 19.29 6.98 -2.47
CA LEU A 350 18.97 7.83 -3.63
C LEU A 350 18.99 9.31 -3.25
N ALA A 351 18.40 9.68 -2.12
CA ALA A 351 18.42 11.05 -1.62
C ALA A 351 19.86 11.55 -1.39
N LYS A 352 20.74 10.70 -0.84
CA LYS A 352 22.16 11.04 -0.68
C LYS A 352 22.85 11.24 -2.03
N ARG A 353 22.67 10.32 -2.98
CA ARG A 353 23.25 10.41 -4.33
C ARG A 353 22.81 11.68 -5.06
N VAL A 354 21.54 12.05 -4.94
CA VAL A 354 21.01 13.29 -5.55
C VAL A 354 21.67 14.53 -4.95
N LYS A 355 21.87 14.56 -3.62
CA LYS A 355 22.56 15.67 -2.95
C LYS A 355 24.02 15.80 -3.37
N GLU A 356 24.73 14.67 -3.44
CA GLU A 356 26.13 14.64 -3.87
C GLU A 356 26.28 15.08 -5.33
N ALA A 357 25.45 14.54 -6.23
CA ALA A 357 25.44 14.94 -7.64
C ALA A 357 25.11 16.43 -7.83
N TRP A 358 24.19 16.97 -7.03
CA TRP A 358 23.91 18.40 -7.04
C TRP A 358 25.16 19.20 -6.64
N ALA A 359 25.82 18.82 -5.55
CA ALA A 359 27.01 19.53 -5.06
C ALA A 359 28.14 19.53 -6.09
N GLU A 360 28.33 18.39 -6.77
CA GLU A 360 29.30 18.26 -7.86
C GLU A 360 28.92 19.12 -9.07
N LEU A 361 27.66 19.10 -9.49
CA LEU A 361 27.16 19.95 -10.58
C LEU A 361 27.46 21.43 -10.30
N GLN A 362 27.27 21.86 -9.06
CA GLN A 362 27.49 23.23 -8.67
C GLN A 362 28.97 23.63 -8.71
N LYS A 363 29.85 22.74 -8.24
CA LYS A 363 31.29 22.92 -8.35
C LYS A 363 31.74 23.04 -9.81
N VAL A 364 31.28 22.12 -10.67
CA VAL A 364 31.63 22.12 -12.11
C VAL A 364 31.08 23.36 -12.81
N THR A 365 29.91 23.85 -12.42
CA THR A 365 29.33 25.09 -12.98
C THR A 365 30.22 26.30 -12.66
N ILE A 366 30.66 26.43 -11.41
CA ILE A 366 31.58 27.50 -10.98
C ILE A 366 32.93 27.40 -11.71
N GLU A 367 33.46 26.19 -11.86
CA GLU A 367 34.70 25.95 -12.61
C GLU A 367 34.55 26.33 -14.08
N LEU A 368 33.45 25.94 -14.73
CA LEU A 368 33.17 26.30 -16.12
C LEU A 368 33.10 27.82 -16.32
N GLU A 369 32.41 28.54 -15.45
CA GLU A 369 32.35 30.00 -15.50
C GLU A 369 33.73 30.64 -15.31
N SER A 370 34.50 30.11 -14.36
CA SER A 370 35.86 30.58 -14.06
C SER A 370 36.79 30.36 -15.26
N PHE A 371 36.78 29.17 -15.87
CA PHE A 371 37.57 28.87 -17.06
C PHE A 371 37.09 29.62 -18.31
N SER A 372 35.79 29.87 -18.44
CA SER A 372 35.25 30.71 -19.51
C SER A 372 35.82 32.12 -19.44
N LYS A 373 35.82 32.73 -18.25
CA LYS A 373 36.44 34.05 -18.00
C LYS A 373 37.95 34.01 -18.25
N LEU A 374 38.64 33.01 -17.71
CA LEU A 374 40.09 32.83 -17.89
C LEU A 374 40.46 32.67 -19.36
N ARG A 375 39.66 31.93 -20.14
CA ARG A 375 39.88 31.75 -21.58
C ARG A 375 39.82 33.10 -22.31
N ILE A 376 38.84 33.94 -22.00
CA ILE A 376 38.71 35.28 -22.62
C ILE A 376 39.93 36.13 -22.29
N THR A 377 40.39 36.12 -21.03
CA THR A 377 41.57 36.89 -20.63
C THR A 377 42.85 36.36 -21.28
N GLU A 378 43.04 35.04 -21.33
CA GLU A 378 44.21 34.42 -21.94
C GLU A 378 44.24 34.60 -23.46
N GLN A 379 43.09 34.54 -24.14
CA GLN A 379 42.98 34.84 -25.56
C GLN A 379 43.43 36.27 -25.90
N ALA A 380 43.21 37.23 -25.00
CA ALA A 380 43.67 38.60 -25.16
C ALA A 380 45.15 38.79 -24.73
N ALA A 381 45.59 38.11 -23.66
CA ALA A 381 46.92 38.29 -23.08
C ALA A 381 48.02 37.52 -23.83
N ALA A 382 47.74 36.33 -24.37
CA ALA A 382 48.73 35.50 -25.05
C ALA A 382 49.33 36.18 -26.30
N PRO A 383 48.54 36.77 -27.22
CA PRO A 383 49.10 37.48 -28.38
C PRO A 383 50.01 38.63 -27.98
N ARG A 384 49.60 39.44 -26.98
CA ARG A 384 50.39 40.57 -26.47
C ARG A 384 51.74 40.14 -25.90
N ARG A 385 51.77 39.02 -25.15
CA ARG A 385 53.03 38.45 -24.63
C ARG A 385 53.94 37.99 -25.77
N VAL A 386 53.39 37.34 -26.78
CA VAL A 386 54.16 36.91 -27.96
C VAL A 386 54.71 38.11 -28.73
N GLU A 387 53.91 39.16 -28.91
CA GLU A 387 54.32 40.38 -29.59
C GLU A 387 55.45 41.10 -28.84
N ALA A 388 55.31 41.29 -27.51
CA ALA A 388 56.37 41.88 -26.69
C ALA A 388 57.69 41.07 -26.74
N LEU A 389 57.60 39.74 -26.75
CA LEU A 389 58.78 38.88 -26.91
C LEU A 389 59.40 39.00 -28.30
N LYS A 390 58.60 39.14 -29.35
CA LYS A 390 59.11 39.36 -30.72
C LYS A 390 59.84 40.69 -30.83
N GLU A 391 59.27 41.77 -30.30
CA GLU A 391 59.91 43.09 -30.29
C GLU A 391 61.26 43.06 -29.55
N GLU A 392 61.33 42.35 -28.42
CA GLU A 392 62.56 42.20 -27.66
C GLU A 392 63.61 41.36 -28.42
N VAL A 393 63.19 40.29 -29.10
CA VAL A 393 64.08 39.50 -29.96
C VAL A 393 64.60 40.35 -31.12
N GLU A 394 63.75 41.11 -31.81
CA GLU A 394 64.19 42.00 -32.90
C GLU A 394 65.16 43.09 -32.41
N ARG A 395 65.00 43.56 -31.17
CA ARG A 395 65.95 44.49 -30.54
C ARG A 395 67.30 43.82 -30.29
N LEU A 396 67.30 42.60 -29.76
CA LEU A 396 68.52 41.84 -29.49
C LEU A 396 69.24 41.44 -30.79
N GLU A 397 68.52 41.02 -31.83
CA GLU A 397 69.09 40.70 -33.15
C GLU A 397 69.72 41.93 -33.83
N ARG A 398 69.17 43.13 -33.63
CA ARG A 398 69.80 44.37 -34.10
C ARG A 398 71.10 44.64 -33.35
N GLN A 399 71.08 44.52 -32.02
CA GLN A 399 72.27 44.70 -31.20
C GLN A 399 73.36 43.67 -31.53
N GLU A 400 72.99 42.42 -31.74
CA GLU A 400 73.91 41.37 -32.15
C GLU A 400 74.57 41.70 -33.49
N ARG A 401 73.78 42.10 -34.50
CA ARG A 401 74.32 42.52 -35.81
C ARG A 401 75.28 43.70 -35.70
N GLU A 402 74.95 44.70 -34.91
CA GLU A 402 75.84 45.86 -34.68
C GLU A 402 77.15 45.45 -33.99
N LEU A 403 77.08 44.56 -32.99
CA LEU A 403 78.26 44.06 -32.28
C LEU A 403 79.13 43.16 -33.17
N GLN A 404 78.52 42.31 -33.99
CA GLN A 404 79.23 41.47 -34.96
C GLN A 404 79.97 42.33 -36.01
N ALA A 405 79.32 43.38 -36.54
CA ALA A 405 79.96 44.32 -37.47
C ALA A 405 81.16 45.02 -36.81
N ARG A 406 80.99 45.54 -35.58
CA ARG A 406 82.10 46.15 -34.83
C ARG A 406 83.25 45.17 -34.56
N PHE A 407 82.93 43.92 -34.25
CA PHE A 407 83.94 42.89 -34.05
C PHE A 407 84.71 42.59 -35.35
N GLN A 408 84.02 42.55 -36.48
CA GLN A 408 84.64 42.39 -37.79
C GLN A 408 85.60 43.55 -38.09
N ASP A 409 85.16 44.80 -37.89
CA ASP A 409 85.99 45.99 -38.10
C ASP A 409 87.23 45.99 -37.19
N LEU A 410 87.06 45.68 -35.90
CA LEU A 410 88.16 45.60 -34.94
C LEU A 410 89.12 44.44 -35.24
N SER A 411 88.62 43.32 -35.74
CA SER A 411 89.45 42.18 -36.15
C SER A 411 90.31 42.55 -37.34
N LEU A 412 89.75 43.23 -38.35
CA LEU A 412 90.51 43.72 -39.50
C LEU A 412 91.57 44.74 -39.08
N ALA A 413 91.21 45.72 -38.23
CA ALA A 413 92.17 46.70 -37.71
C ALA A 413 93.29 46.04 -36.90
N LYS A 414 92.98 45.01 -36.10
CA LYS A 414 93.97 44.22 -35.37
C LYS A 414 94.91 43.49 -36.34
N GLU A 415 94.39 42.84 -37.38
CA GLU A 415 95.20 42.15 -38.39
C GLU A 415 96.13 43.13 -39.13
N GLU A 416 95.65 44.32 -39.48
CA GLU A 416 96.45 45.37 -40.12
C GLU A 416 97.60 45.85 -39.20
N VAL A 417 97.31 46.07 -37.92
CA VAL A 417 98.33 46.45 -36.92
C VAL A 417 99.32 45.30 -36.70
N GLN A 418 98.87 44.06 -36.61
CA GLN A 418 99.74 42.89 -36.48
C GLN A 418 100.63 42.69 -37.71
N GLY A 419 100.08 42.86 -38.91
CA GLY A 419 100.87 42.84 -40.15
C GLY A 419 101.91 43.96 -40.18
N SER A 420 101.55 45.17 -39.75
CA SER A 420 102.48 46.29 -39.65
C SER A 420 103.59 46.06 -38.61
N ILE A 421 103.28 45.39 -37.50
CA ILE A 421 104.27 44.97 -36.50
C ILE A 421 105.20 43.93 -37.11
N ALA A 422 104.68 42.89 -37.77
CA ALA A 422 105.48 41.85 -38.40
C ALA A 422 106.46 42.41 -39.45
N VAL A 423 106.00 43.34 -40.30
CA VAL A 423 106.87 44.03 -41.28
C VAL A 423 107.97 44.83 -40.58
N LYS A 424 107.66 45.52 -39.47
CA LYS A 424 108.67 46.24 -38.69
C LYS A 424 109.64 45.30 -37.99
N GLU A 425 109.17 44.16 -37.48
CA GLU A 425 110.02 43.13 -36.89
C GLU A 425 110.99 42.54 -37.93
N GLU A 426 110.52 42.25 -39.15
CA GLU A 426 111.38 41.84 -40.26
C GLU A 426 112.42 42.91 -40.63
N GLN A 427 112.03 44.19 -40.67
CA GLN A 427 112.96 45.30 -40.91
C GLN A 427 114.03 45.40 -39.82
N ILE A 428 113.65 45.31 -38.55
CA ILE A 428 114.58 45.33 -37.42
C ILE A 428 115.53 44.12 -37.46
N MET A 429 115.03 42.93 -37.79
CA MET A 429 115.85 41.73 -37.96
C MET A 429 116.84 41.88 -39.12
N ALA A 430 116.39 42.39 -40.26
CA ALA A 430 117.26 42.65 -41.42
C ALA A 430 118.33 43.72 -41.10
N GLU A 431 117.96 44.79 -40.38
CA GLU A 431 118.91 45.79 -39.88
C GLU A 431 119.91 45.18 -38.89
N ALA A 432 119.46 44.29 -37.99
CA ALA A 432 120.33 43.60 -37.04
C ALA A 432 121.28 42.61 -37.74
N GLU A 433 120.81 41.88 -38.76
CA GLU A 433 121.62 41.02 -39.61
C GLU A 433 122.67 41.84 -40.37
N ALA A 434 122.28 42.96 -41.01
CA ALA A 434 123.20 43.86 -41.69
C ALA A 434 124.25 44.46 -40.74
N LEU A 435 123.88 44.82 -39.51
CA LEU A 435 124.81 45.27 -38.48
C LEU A 435 125.76 44.15 -38.02
N ASN A 436 125.27 42.92 -37.88
CA ASN A 436 126.10 41.75 -37.55
C ASN A 436 127.08 41.40 -38.69
N GLU A 437 126.62 41.42 -39.95
CA GLU A 437 127.48 41.24 -41.13
C GLU A 437 128.55 42.33 -41.21
N ALA A 438 128.18 43.60 -40.97
CA ALA A 438 129.13 44.70 -40.92
C ALA A 438 130.14 44.56 -39.77
N ALA A 439 129.70 44.08 -38.60
CA ALA A 439 130.59 43.82 -37.47
C ALA A 439 131.54 42.63 -37.71
N LEU A 440 131.07 41.57 -38.38
CA LEU A 440 131.91 40.44 -38.81
C LEU A 440 132.93 40.86 -39.87
N ALA A 441 132.51 41.63 -40.88
CA ALA A 441 133.41 42.16 -41.90
C ALA A 441 134.48 43.11 -41.33
N ALA A 442 134.15 43.85 -40.25
CA ALA A 442 135.11 44.68 -39.53
C ALA A 442 136.04 43.88 -38.60
N ALA A 443 135.71 42.64 -38.25
CA ALA A 443 136.53 41.74 -37.44
C ALA A 443 137.47 40.85 -38.29
N GLU A 444 137.18 40.70 -39.59
CA GLU A 444 138.00 39.95 -40.57
C GLU A 444 139.03 40.83 -41.34
N ALA A 445 139.05 42.15 -41.08
CA ALA A 445 140.03 43.11 -41.61
C ALA A 445 141.00 43.56 -40.51
#